data_AF-A0A7C7AFT0-F1
#
_entry.id   AF-A0A7C7AFT0-F1
#
_cell.length_a   1.000
_cell.length_b   1.000
_cell.length_c   1.000
_cell.angle_alpha   90.00
_cell.angle_beta   90.00
_cell.angle_gamma   90.00
#
_symmetry.space_group_name_H-M   'P 1'
#
loop_
_entity.id
_entity.type
_entity.pdbx_description
1 polymer ?
#
loop_
_entity_poly.entity_id
_entity_poly.type
_entity_poly.pdbx_seq_one_letter_code
_entity_poly.pdbx_strand_id
1 'polypeptide(L)'
;MAIRIFIDQGHNPSGFHNAGAVGNGLNESEVNYRAGVYLGNLLANDYRFEYMLSRPTPTTVLGTNNTTSLAERVRMANEWPANYFISLHC
;
A
#
# COMPACT_ATOMS: atom_id res chain seq x y z
N MET A 1 -20.33 -12.57 -1.42
CA MET A 1 -19.66 -11.26 -1.39
C MET A 1 -18.19 -11.49 -1.75
N ALA A 2 -17.59 -10.61 -2.54
CA ALA A 2 -16.16 -10.68 -2.81
C ALA A 2 -15.37 -10.41 -1.53
N ILE A 3 -14.21 -11.05 -1.38
CA ILE A 3 -13.28 -10.86 -0.27
C ILE A 3 -12.48 -9.59 -0.56
N ARG A 4 -12.61 -8.58 0.31
CA ARG A 4 -11.92 -7.30 0.18
C ARG A 4 -10.52 -7.36 0.77
N ILE A 5 -9.51 -7.15 -0.08
CA ILE A 5 -8.10 -7.14 0.31
C ILE A 5 -7.57 -5.71 0.22
N PHE A 6 -7.23 -5.12 1.36
CA PHE A 6 -6.51 -3.85 1.38
C PHE A 6 -5.02 -4.13 1.30
N ILE A 7 -4.39 -3.66 0.24
CA ILE A 7 -2.97 -3.82 -0.03
C ILE A 7 -2.28 -2.53 0.36
N ASP A 8 -1.56 -2.58 1.48
CA ASP A 8 -0.75 -1.48 1.94
C ASP A 8 0.66 -1.56 1.33
N GLN A 9 0.94 -0.69 0.37
CA GLN A 9 2.29 -0.54 -0.18
C GLN A 9 3.10 0.29 0.82
N GLY A 10 3.83 -0.39 1.71
CA GLY A 10 4.57 0.21 2.80
C GLY A 10 5.42 1.39 2.33
N HIS A 11 5.53 2.40 3.19
CA HIS A 11 6.22 3.66 2.95
C HIS A 11 5.57 4.59 1.91
N ASN A 12 5.93 5.87 2.00
CA ASN A 12 5.58 6.90 1.03
C ASN A 12 6.63 6.96 -0.09
N PRO A 13 6.33 7.63 -1.22
CA PRO A 13 7.29 7.79 -2.29
C PRO A 13 8.62 8.38 -1.79
N SER A 14 9.72 8.04 -2.43
CA SER A 14 11.03 8.60 -2.09
C SER A 14 11.01 10.13 -2.05
N GLY A 15 11.65 10.73 -1.04
CA GLY A 15 11.66 12.18 -0.82
C GLY A 15 10.58 12.71 0.13
N PHE A 16 9.68 11.85 0.62
CA PHE A 16 8.68 12.20 1.65
C PHE A 16 9.00 11.54 3.00
N HIS A 17 8.26 11.92 4.05
CA HIS A 17 8.32 11.25 5.34
C HIS A 17 7.96 9.77 5.18
N ASN A 18 8.59 8.91 5.99
CA ASN A 18 8.38 7.47 5.94
C ASN A 18 8.68 6.86 4.55
N ALA A 19 9.81 7.22 3.93
CA ALA A 19 10.21 6.71 2.61
C ALA A 19 10.81 5.29 2.60
N GLY A 20 11.07 4.70 3.78
CA GLY A 20 11.62 3.34 3.91
C GLY A 20 13.13 3.27 3.77
N ALA A 21 13.65 2.05 3.68
CA ALA A 21 15.06 1.76 3.54
C ALA A 21 15.59 2.06 2.12
N VAL A 22 16.90 2.31 2.03
CA VAL A 22 17.64 2.44 0.76
C VAL A 22 18.81 1.46 0.77
N GLY A 23 18.94 0.67 -0.29
CA GLY A 23 20.01 -0.32 -0.44
C GLY A 23 20.24 -0.66 -1.91
N ASN A 24 21.50 -0.83 -2.31
CA ASN A 24 21.89 -1.17 -3.69
C ASN A 24 21.30 -0.22 -4.77
N GLY A 25 21.10 1.06 -4.43
CA GLY A 25 20.47 2.04 -5.33
C GLY A 25 18.95 1.89 -5.49
N LEU A 26 18.31 1.02 -4.71
CA LEU A 26 16.87 0.83 -4.67
C LEU A 26 16.27 1.49 -3.43
N ASN A 27 15.03 1.94 -3.56
CA ASN A 27 14.21 2.46 -2.47
C ASN A 27 13.13 1.42 -2.15
N GLU A 28 13.01 1.04 -0.88
CA GLU A 28 12.00 0.09 -0.39
C GLU A 28 10.58 0.53 -0.81
N SER A 29 10.25 1.81 -0.68
CA SER A 29 8.94 2.36 -1.04
C SER A 29 8.53 2.10 -2.50
N GLU A 30 9.50 2.10 -3.42
CA GLU A 30 9.24 1.90 -4.85
C GLU A 30 9.16 0.41 -5.21
N VAL A 31 9.89 -0.44 -4.48
CA VAL A 31 9.74 -1.90 -4.56
C VAL A 31 8.36 -2.32 -4.06
N ASN A 32 7.96 -1.83 -2.88
CA ASN A 32 6.66 -2.11 -2.27
C ASN A 32 5.50 -1.61 -3.14
N TYR A 33 5.61 -0.41 -3.72
CA TYR A 33 4.62 0.13 -4.65
C TYR A 33 4.37 -0.82 -5.82
N ARG A 34 5.45 -1.25 -6.50
CA ARG A 34 5.37 -2.16 -7.65
C ARG A 34 4.82 -3.53 -7.27
N ALA A 35 5.29 -4.11 -6.16
CA ALA A 35 4.78 -5.38 -5.65
C ALA A 35 3.28 -5.31 -5.35
N GLY A 36 2.81 -4.21 -4.74
CA GLY A 36 1.39 -4.02 -4.45
C GLY A 36 0.52 -3.85 -5.69
N VAL A 37 1.00 -3.13 -6.71
CA VAL A 37 0.29 -3.03 -8.00
C VAL A 37 0.20 -4.40 -8.67
N TYR A 38 1.27 -5.20 -8.65
CA TYR A 38 1.24 -6.55 -9.22
C TYR A 38 0.27 -7.47 -8.46
N LEU A 39 0.27 -7.43 -7.12
CA LEU A 39 -0.70 -8.17 -6.31
C LEU A 39 -2.14 -7.74 -6.62
N GLY A 40 -2.40 -6.44 -6.69
CA GLY A 40 -3.72 -5.90 -7.06
C GLY A 40 -4.20 -6.40 -8.41
N ASN A 41 -3.32 -6.40 -9.42
CA ASN A 41 -3.63 -6.93 -10.75
C ASN A 41 -3.94 -8.44 -10.73
N LEU A 42 -3.24 -9.23 -9.92
CA LEU A 42 -3.54 -10.66 -9.77
C LEU A 42 -4.92 -10.86 -9.14
N LEU A 43 -5.26 -10.12 -8.09
CA LEU A 43 -6.57 -10.18 -7.44
C LEU A 43 -7.70 -9.72 -8.38
N ALA A 44 -7.46 -8.70 -9.20
CA ALA A 44 -8.43 -8.19 -10.17
C ALA A 44 -8.88 -9.24 -11.20
N ASN A 45 -8.06 -10.26 -11.45
CA ASN A 45 -8.36 -11.34 -12.41
C ASN A 45 -9.17 -12.48 -11.79
N ASP A 46 -9.60 -12.37 -10.54
CA ASP A 46 -10.38 -13.39 -9.84
C ASP A 46 -11.60 -12.76 -9.15
N TYR A 47 -12.79 -13.13 -9.62
CA TYR A 47 -14.07 -12.57 -9.16
C TYR A 47 -14.34 -12.77 -7.67
N ARG A 48 -13.59 -13.64 -6.99
CA ARG A 48 -13.70 -13.86 -5.55
C ARG A 48 -13.13 -12.69 -4.75
N PHE A 49 -12.36 -11.79 -5.37
CA PHE A 49 -11.67 -10.71 -4.67
C PHE A 49 -12.05 -9.33 -5.19
N GLU A 50 -12.03 -8.36 -4.26
CA GLU A 50 -11.94 -6.93 -4.53
C GLU A 50 -10.66 -6.42 -3.87
N TYR A 51 -10.01 -5.40 -4.42
CA TYR A 51 -8.80 -4.84 -3.81
C TYR A 51 -8.83 -3.31 -3.74
N MET A 52 -8.09 -2.78 -2.76
CA MET A 52 -7.78 -1.35 -2.65
C MET A 52 -6.29 -1.21 -2.35
N LEU A 53 -5.62 -0.31 -3.06
CA LEU A 53 -4.22 0.05 -2.82
C LEU A 53 -4.16 1.23 -1.85
N SER A 54 -3.26 1.21 -0.87
CA SER A 54 -3.02 2.39 -0.01
C SER A 54 -2.44 3.57 -0.80
N ARG A 55 -1.65 3.28 -1.83
CA ARG A 55 -1.11 4.24 -2.82
C ARG A 55 -1.62 3.89 -4.22
N PRO A 56 -2.74 4.47 -4.71
CA PRO A 56 -3.26 4.20 -6.05
C PRO A 56 -2.39 4.80 -7.18
N THR A 57 -1.61 5.83 -6.89
CA THR A 57 -0.63 6.41 -7.82
C THR A 57 0.78 6.34 -7.22
N PRO A 58 1.85 6.33 -8.05
CA PRO A 58 3.21 6.29 -7.53
C PRO A 58 3.55 7.54 -6.70
N THR A 59 2.84 8.65 -6.92
CA THR A 59 3.02 9.92 -6.22
C THR A 59 2.08 10.13 -5.02
N THR A 60 1.23 9.16 -4.69
CA THR A 60 0.36 9.28 -3.51
C THR A 60 1.21 9.29 -2.23
N VAL A 61 1.07 10.35 -1.44
CA VAL A 61 1.68 10.51 -0.12
C VAL A 61 0.59 10.45 0.94
N LEU A 62 0.78 9.61 1.96
CA LEU A 62 -0.17 9.43 3.05
C LEU A 62 0.30 10.14 4.31
N GLY A 63 -0.61 10.85 4.96
CA GLY A 63 -0.34 11.64 6.16
C GLY A 63 0.66 12.78 5.93
N THR A 64 1.11 13.38 7.03
CA THR A 64 2.04 14.52 7.06
C THR A 64 3.32 14.25 7.85
N ASN A 65 3.38 13.11 8.53
CA ASN A 65 4.56 12.58 9.21
C ASN A 65 4.44 11.05 9.32
N ASN A 66 5.46 10.39 9.87
CA ASN A 66 5.47 8.92 9.95
C ASN A 66 4.24 8.38 10.68
N THR A 67 3.91 8.93 11.85
CA THR A 67 2.76 8.48 12.65
C THR A 67 1.43 8.67 11.92
N THR A 68 1.19 9.83 11.31
CA THR A 68 -0.06 10.09 10.59
C THR A 68 -0.14 9.31 9.28
N SER A 69 1.00 8.97 8.66
CA SER A 69 1.03 8.09 7.48
C SER A 69 0.60 6.65 7.80
N LEU A 70 0.99 6.13 8.97
CA LEU A 70 0.59 4.80 9.43
C LEU A 70 -0.89 4.77 9.83
N ALA A 71 -1.35 5.80 10.54
CA ALA A 71 -2.75 5.94 10.93
C ALA A 71 -3.68 6.00 9.71
N GLU A 72 -3.29 6.72 8.66
CA GLU A 72 -4.08 6.85 7.43
C GLU A 72 -4.29 5.50 6.73
N ARG A 73 -3.25 4.67 6.63
CA ARG A 73 -3.33 3.33 6.01
C ARG A 73 -4.35 2.44 6.72
N VAL A 74 -4.33 2.45 8.05
CA VAL A 74 -5.29 1.69 8.88
C VAL A 74 -6.69 2.27 8.76
N ARG A 75 -6.84 3.61 8.75
CA ARG A 75 -8.13 4.29 8.56
C ARG A 75 -8.78 3.88 7.23
N MET A 76 -8.03 3.94 6.12
CA MET A 76 -8.52 3.56 4.80
C MET A 76 -9.04 2.12 4.76
N ALA A 77 -8.30 1.18 5.36
CA ALA A 77 -8.70 -0.22 5.41
C ALA A 77 -9.99 -0.45 6.22
N ASN A 78 -10.13 0.25 7.34
CA ASN A 78 -11.33 0.18 8.20
C ASN A 78 -12.55 0.83 7.54
N GLU A 79 -12.38 1.95 6.83
CA GLU A 79 -13.46 2.67 6.15
C GLU A 79 -13.94 1.96 4.87
N TRP A 80 -13.08 1.19 4.20
CA TRP A 80 -13.44 0.35 3.05
C TRP A 80 -14.00 -1.04 3.43
N PRO A 81 -14.37 -1.21 4.70
CA PRO A 81 -14.26 -2.45 5.51
C PRO A 81 -13.55 -3.62 4.82
N ALA A 82 -12.22 -3.60 4.82
CA ALA A 82 -11.41 -4.70 4.28
C ALA A 82 -11.62 -6.00 5.09
N ASN A 83 -11.63 -7.15 4.43
CA ASN A 83 -11.59 -8.44 5.11
C ASN A 83 -10.18 -8.81 5.55
N TYR A 84 -9.16 -8.41 4.77
CA TYR A 84 -7.76 -8.58 5.09
C TYR A 84 -6.98 -7.30 4.81
N PHE A 85 -5.98 -7.03 5.65
CA PHE A 85 -4.99 -5.99 5.48
C PHE A 85 -3.62 -6.64 5.27
N ILE A 86 -2.98 -6.37 4.13
CA ILE A 86 -1.66 -6.92 3.79
C ILE A 86 -0.71 -5.75 3.61
N SER A 87 0.29 -5.62 4.48
CA SER A 87 1.35 -4.63 4.33
C SER A 87 2.59 -5.27 3.72
N LEU A 88 3.15 -4.61 2.70
CA LEU A 88 4.33 -5.05 1.95
C LEU A 88 5.55 -4.21 2.35
N HIS A 89 6.65 -4.88 2.69
CA HIS A 89 7.91 -4.29 3.16
C HIS A 89 9.13 -5.11 2.67
N CYS A 90 10.31 -4.48 2.57
CA CYS A 90 11.57 -5.16 2.22
C CYS A 90 12.82 -4.45 2.72
#